data_AF-A0A2W5QSY7-F1
#
_entry.id   AF-A0A2W5QSY7-F1
#
_cell.length_a   1.000
_cell.length_b   1.000
_cell.length_c   1.000
_cell.angle_alpha   90.00
_cell.angle_beta   90.00
_cell.angle_gamma   90.00
#
_symmetry.space_group_name_H-M   'P 1'
#
loop_
_entity.id
_entity.type
_entity.pdbx_description
1 polymer ?
#
loop_
_entity_poly.entity_id
_entity_poly.type
_entity_poly.pdbx_seq_one_letter_code
_entity_poly.pdbx_strand_id
1 'polypeptide(L)'
;MFTGASFLLLACAVVPHAWSQDPTPPAPPSAPAPTPALPADADTRDQAVAACMAEAKARGTKLGAVDVSMRQVEDTDKKSDGRASVRALVDVVLRKKDGTTKTEKKTFKCDTRNGVITAFKYY
;
A
#
# COMPACT_ATOMS: atom_id res chain seq x y z
N MET A 1 -60.58 6.77 -34.15
CA MET A 1 -60.30 5.34 -33.99
C MET A 1 -58.88 5.19 -33.49
N PHE A 2 -58.73 5.02 -32.17
CA PHE A 2 -57.57 4.39 -31.54
C PHE A 2 -57.64 2.89 -31.92
N THR A 3 -56.62 2.04 -31.98
CA THR A 3 -55.43 1.80 -31.15
C THR A 3 -54.78 0.60 -31.88
N GLY A 4 -53.48 0.41 -32.01
CA GLY A 4 -52.48 0.36 -30.96
C GLY A 4 -51.49 -0.74 -31.36
N ALA A 5 -50.20 -0.45 -31.19
CA ALA A 5 -49.08 -1.32 -31.50
C ALA A 5 -48.88 -2.43 -30.45
N SER A 6 -48.19 -3.49 -30.83
CA SER A 6 -47.53 -4.44 -29.92
C SER A 6 -46.03 -4.46 -30.27
N PHE A 7 -45.17 -3.96 -29.37
CA PHE A 7 -44.27 -4.71 -28.46
C PHE A 7 -43.14 -5.45 -29.22
N LEU A 8 -41.84 -5.28 -28.98
CA LEU A 8 -41.08 -5.33 -27.70
C LEU A 8 -39.62 -4.84 -27.87
N LEU A 9 -39.14 -4.11 -26.84
CA LEU A 9 -37.85 -4.17 -26.13
C LEU A 9 -36.48 -4.38 -26.83
N LEU A 10 -35.55 -3.45 -26.56
CA LEU A 10 -34.29 -3.53 -25.75
C LEU A 10 -33.41 -2.33 -26.18
N ALA A 11 -32.64 -1.58 -25.38
CA ALA A 11 -32.00 -1.85 -24.10
C ALA A 11 -31.56 -0.53 -23.41
N CYS A 12 -31.44 -0.61 -22.07
CA CYS A 12 -30.51 0.09 -21.16
C CYS A 12 -30.41 1.64 -21.24
N ALA A 13 -31.07 2.43 -20.37
CA ALA A 13 -30.99 2.57 -18.91
C ALA A 13 -29.97 3.63 -18.41
N VAL A 14 -30.53 4.55 -17.62
CA VAL A 14 -29.95 5.40 -16.54
C VAL A 14 -29.28 6.76 -16.90
N VAL A 15 -30.14 7.79 -16.81
CA VAL A 15 -29.94 9.23 -16.54
C VAL A 15 -29.68 9.43 -15.01
N PRO A 16 -29.25 10.58 -14.40
CA PRO A 16 -28.89 11.95 -14.87
C PRO A 16 -27.46 12.35 -14.37
N HIS A 17 -26.84 13.51 -14.56
CA HIS A 17 -27.27 14.87 -14.26
C HIS A 17 -26.07 15.80 -14.52
N ALA A 18 -26.11 16.65 -15.53
CA ALA A 18 -25.12 17.71 -15.71
C ALA A 18 -25.86 19.03 -15.84
N TRP A 19 -26.16 19.64 -14.69
CA TRP A 19 -26.60 21.04 -14.67
C TRP A 19 -25.38 21.96 -14.72
N SER A 20 -25.53 22.93 -15.61
CA SER A 20 -24.92 24.27 -15.60
C SER A 20 -23.43 24.35 -15.96
N GLN A 21 -23.23 24.61 -17.26
CA GLN A 21 -22.04 25.30 -17.76
C GLN A 21 -22.08 26.76 -17.30
N ASP A 22 -21.08 27.19 -16.53
CA ASP A 22 -20.75 28.60 -16.34
C ASP A 22 -19.57 28.96 -17.27
N PRO A 23 -19.64 30.06 -18.05
CA PRO A 23 -18.65 30.38 -19.08
C PRO A 23 -17.47 31.15 -18.46
N THR A 24 -16.26 30.57 -18.45
CA THR A 24 -15.04 31.31 -18.06
C THR A 24 -14.13 31.55 -19.28
N PRO A 25 -13.52 32.75 -19.45
CA PRO A 25 -12.83 33.19 -20.68
C PRO A 25 -11.50 32.45 -20.94
N PRO A 26 -10.88 32.58 -22.14
CA PRO A 26 -9.67 31.84 -22.49
C PRO A 26 -8.48 32.26 -21.60
N ALA A 27 -7.88 31.29 -20.91
CA ALA A 27 -6.67 31.51 -20.12
C ALA A 27 -5.43 31.72 -21.04
N PRO A 28 -4.52 32.63 -20.68
CA PRO A 28 -3.27 32.92 -21.40
C PRO A 28 -2.31 31.71 -21.44
N PRO A 29 -1.26 31.72 -22.30
CA PRO A 29 -0.42 30.55 -22.56
C PRO A 29 0.12 29.93 -21.27
N SER A 30 -0.18 28.65 -21.09
CA SER A 30 0.21 27.87 -19.92
C SER A 30 1.73 27.89 -19.75
N ALA A 31 2.19 28.38 -18.61
CA ALA A 31 3.48 27.99 -18.06
C ALA A 31 3.57 26.45 -18.03
N PRO A 32 4.76 25.85 -18.20
CA PRO A 32 4.91 24.41 -18.22
C PRO A 32 4.25 23.78 -16.99
N ALA A 33 3.39 22.80 -17.23
CA ALA A 33 2.70 22.05 -16.20
C ALA A 33 3.71 21.58 -15.13
N PRO A 34 3.38 21.66 -13.83
CA PRO A 34 4.21 21.06 -12.81
C PRO A 34 4.33 19.58 -13.13
N THR A 35 5.53 19.14 -13.51
CA THR A 35 5.90 17.73 -13.54
C THR A 35 5.42 17.12 -12.21
N PRO A 36 4.68 15.99 -12.22
CA PRO A 36 4.43 15.27 -10.99
C PRO A 36 5.80 14.94 -10.40
N ALA A 37 6.18 15.61 -9.31
CA ALA A 37 7.30 15.17 -8.53
C ALA A 37 6.91 13.78 -8.04
N LEU A 38 7.41 12.73 -8.68
CA LEU A 38 7.45 11.43 -8.04
C LEU A 38 8.11 11.71 -6.68
N PRO A 39 7.43 11.38 -5.56
CA PRO A 39 8.02 11.64 -4.27
C PRO A 39 9.28 10.77 -4.21
N ALA A 40 10.46 11.38 -4.28
CA ALA A 40 11.72 10.73 -3.93
C ALA A 40 11.65 10.11 -2.51
N ASP A 41 10.64 10.53 -1.74
CA ASP A 41 10.22 10.01 -0.45
C ASP A 41 9.64 8.58 -0.49
N ALA A 42 8.99 8.16 -1.58
CA ALA A 42 8.50 6.79 -1.72
C ALA A 42 9.68 5.81 -1.79
N ASP A 43 10.69 6.12 -2.60
CA ASP A 43 11.87 5.25 -2.75
C ASP A 43 12.59 4.98 -1.43
N THR A 44 12.77 5.99 -0.59
CA THR A 44 13.44 5.80 0.71
C THR A 44 12.62 4.99 1.71
N ARG A 45 11.30 5.16 1.72
CA ARG A 45 10.39 4.38 2.55
C ARG A 45 10.31 2.94 2.08
N ASP A 46 10.17 2.72 0.78
CA ASP A 46 10.09 1.40 0.19
C ASP A 46 11.40 0.62 0.39
N GLN A 47 12.56 1.29 0.27
CA GLN A 47 13.85 0.71 0.65
C GLN A 47 13.91 0.30 2.12
N ALA A 48 13.45 1.16 3.04
CA ALA A 48 13.42 0.84 4.46
C ALA A 48 12.50 -0.36 4.76
N VAL A 49 11.28 -0.37 4.20
CA VAL A 49 10.33 -1.48 4.36
C VAL A 49 10.89 -2.78 3.79
N ALA A 50 11.51 -2.73 2.60
CA ALA A 50 12.12 -3.90 1.97
C ALA A 50 13.28 -4.46 2.82
N ALA A 51 14.18 -3.60 3.30
CA ALA A 51 15.27 -4.01 4.19
C ALA A 51 14.73 -4.63 5.48
N CYS A 52 13.76 -3.97 6.12
CA CYS A 52 13.14 -4.47 7.34
C CYS A 52 12.43 -5.82 7.15
N MET A 53 11.79 -6.04 6.01
CA MET A 53 11.18 -7.33 5.69
C MET A 53 12.19 -8.44 5.44
N ALA A 54 13.31 -8.13 4.78
CA ALA A 54 14.38 -9.09 4.59
C ALA A 54 14.93 -9.57 5.94
N GLU A 55 15.15 -8.64 6.87
CA GLU A 55 15.60 -8.95 8.23
C GLU A 55 14.54 -9.69 9.05
N ALA A 56 13.26 -9.31 8.91
CA ALA A 56 12.15 -10.01 9.52
C ALA A 56 12.11 -11.48 9.06
N LYS A 57 12.23 -11.74 7.75
CA LYS A 57 12.33 -13.11 7.22
C LYS A 57 13.55 -13.83 7.77
N ALA A 58 14.73 -13.23 7.71
CA ALA A 58 15.98 -13.84 8.19
C ALA A 58 15.91 -14.23 9.67
N ARG A 59 15.33 -13.38 10.52
CA ARG A 59 15.13 -13.66 11.95
C ARG A 59 13.99 -14.64 12.20
N GLY A 60 12.91 -14.56 11.44
CA GLY A 60 11.81 -15.53 11.50
C GLY A 60 12.31 -16.94 11.20
N THR A 61 13.13 -17.12 10.16
CA THR A 61 13.73 -18.42 9.85
C THR A 61 14.63 -18.92 10.98
N LYS A 62 15.39 -18.04 11.65
CA LYS A 62 16.17 -18.41 12.86
C LYS A 62 15.29 -18.89 14.03
N LEU A 63 14.05 -18.42 14.11
CA LEU A 63 13.07 -18.85 15.10
C LEU A 63 12.27 -20.10 14.67
N GLY A 64 12.59 -20.69 13.51
CA GLY A 64 11.89 -21.86 12.98
C GLY A 64 10.64 -21.53 12.15
N ALA A 65 10.48 -20.27 11.73
CA ALA A 65 9.43 -19.91 10.78
C ALA A 65 9.75 -20.47 9.39
N VAL A 66 8.74 -21.08 8.79
CA VAL A 66 8.73 -21.55 7.40
C VAL A 66 8.46 -20.38 6.46
N ASP A 67 7.57 -19.47 6.88
CA ASP A 67 7.23 -18.29 6.12
C ASP A 67 7.00 -17.09 7.04
N VAL A 68 7.33 -15.90 6.54
CA VAL A 68 7.03 -14.62 7.19
C VAL A 68 6.43 -13.72 6.13
N SER A 69 5.14 -13.44 6.28
CA SER A 69 4.37 -12.61 5.37
C SER A 69 4.04 -11.27 6.02
N MET A 70 4.14 -10.19 5.24
CA MET A 70 3.73 -8.87 5.71
C MET A 70 2.22 -8.79 5.67
N ARG A 71 1.63 -8.43 6.80
CA ARG A 71 0.18 -8.21 6.87
C ARG A 71 -0.15 -6.74 6.70
N GLN A 72 0.52 -5.89 7.46
CA GLN A 72 0.25 -4.45 7.45
C GLN A 72 1.46 -3.70 7.98
N VAL A 73 1.81 -2.60 7.30
CA VAL A 73 2.71 -1.60 7.88
C VAL A 73 1.85 -0.70 8.76
N GLU A 74 2.07 -0.74 10.07
CA GLU A 74 1.34 0.08 11.05
C GLU A 74 1.81 1.52 11.00
N ASP A 75 3.13 1.71 10.92
CA ASP A 75 3.73 3.04 11.01
C ASP A 75 5.06 3.10 10.27
N THR A 76 5.35 4.26 9.68
CA THR A 76 6.68 4.53 9.10
C THR A 76 7.08 5.96 9.40
N ASP A 77 7.81 6.12 10.51
CA ASP A 77 8.36 7.38 10.96
C ASP A 77 9.62 7.72 10.16
N LYS A 78 9.52 8.67 9.22
CA LYS A 78 10.68 9.26 8.55
C LYS A 78 11.24 10.39 9.42
N LYS A 79 12.48 10.25 9.90
CA LYS A 79 13.23 11.37 10.48
C LYS A 79 14.04 12.06 9.38
N SER A 80 14.06 13.39 9.41
CA SER A 80 14.71 14.23 8.39
C SER A 80 16.20 13.93 8.13
N ASP A 81 16.88 13.21 9.04
CA ASP A 81 18.31 12.83 8.90
C ASP A 81 18.56 11.52 8.11
N GLY A 82 17.64 11.14 7.21
CA GLY A 82 17.74 9.86 6.49
C GLY A 82 17.52 8.64 7.39
N ARG A 83 16.84 8.80 8.54
CA ARG A 83 16.46 7.66 9.39
C ARG A 83 14.99 7.33 9.16
N ALA A 84 14.66 6.06 9.10
CA ALA A 84 13.27 5.63 9.01
C ALA A 84 13.01 4.50 10.00
N SER A 85 11.95 4.63 10.79
CA SER A 85 11.47 3.60 11.72
C SER A 85 10.22 2.96 11.13
N VAL A 86 10.29 1.68 10.78
CA VAL A 86 9.17 0.90 10.25
C VAL A 86 8.62 0.01 11.36
N ARG A 87 7.32 0.13 11.63
CA ARG A 87 6.57 -0.80 12.46
C ARG A 87 5.58 -1.56 11.59
N ALA A 88 5.65 -2.89 11.61
CA ALA A 88 4.78 -3.71 10.79
C ALA A 88 4.31 -4.96 11.53
N LEU A 89 3.06 -5.32 11.25
CA LEU A 89 2.48 -6.60 11.60
C LEU A 89 2.85 -7.63 10.53
N VAL A 90 3.38 -8.76 10.98
CA VAL A 90 3.72 -9.93 10.17
C VAL A 90 3.00 -11.16 10.68
N ASP A 91 2.61 -12.00 9.75
CA ASP A 91 2.12 -13.35 10.03
C ASP A 91 3.32 -14.30 9.88
N VAL A 92 3.74 -14.91 11.00
CA VAL A 92 4.87 -15.83 11.08
C VAL A 92 4.33 -17.26 11.08
N VAL A 93 4.58 -18.01 10.01
CA VAL A 93 4.13 -19.39 9.88
C VAL A 93 5.21 -20.32 10.43
N LEU A 94 4.95 -20.94 11.57
CA LEU A 94 5.83 -21.90 12.22
C LEU A 94 5.41 -23.33 11.87
N ARG A 95 6.37 -24.20 11.55
CA ARG A 95 6.09 -25.64 11.42
C ARG A 95 6.11 -26.29 12.78
N LYS A 96 5.02 -26.94 13.15
CA LYS A 96 4.98 -27.81 14.33
C LYS A 96 5.61 -29.16 14.00
N LYS A 97 6.00 -29.88 15.06
CA LYS A 97 6.58 -31.23 14.97
C LYS A 97 5.62 -32.27 14.35
N ASP A 98 4.32 -32.03 14.42
CA ASP A 98 3.26 -32.87 13.82
C ASP A 98 3.10 -32.63 12.30
N GLY A 99 3.91 -31.74 11.71
CA GLY A 99 3.84 -31.38 10.30
C GLY A 99 2.82 -30.30 9.97
N THR A 100 1.99 -29.88 10.94
CA THR A 100 1.05 -28.78 10.75
C THR A 100 1.75 -27.43 10.83
N THR A 101 1.14 -26.41 10.22
CA THR A 101 1.62 -25.03 10.28
C THR A 101 0.77 -24.22 11.23
N LYS A 102 1.40 -23.42 12.09
CA LYS A 102 0.74 -22.44 12.95
C LYS A 102 1.15 -21.05 12.51
N THR A 103 0.17 -20.21 12.21
CA THR A 103 0.41 -18.79 11.97
C THR A 103 0.33 -18.02 13.28
N GLU A 104 1.41 -17.32 13.63
CA GLU A 104 1.47 -16.42 14.76
C GLU A 104 1.58 -14.97 14.27
N LYS A 105 0.66 -14.12 14.75
CA LYS A 105 0.75 -12.68 14.52
C LYS A 105 1.86 -12.10 15.39
N LYS A 106 2.83 -11.47 14.75
CA LYS A 106 3.89 -10.72 15.43
C LYS A 106 3.98 -9.33 14.89
N THR A 107 4.41 -8.41 15.74
CA THR A 107 4.78 -7.07 15.32
C THR A 107 6.29 -6.97 15.38
N PHE A 108 6.90 -6.39 14.37
CA PHE A 108 8.30 -6.00 14.44
C PHE A 108 8.43 -4.48 14.37
N LYS A 109 9.49 -3.96 14.99
CA LYS A 109 9.99 -2.62 14.76
C LYS A 109 11.39 -2.71 14.18
N CYS A 110 11.64 -1.95 13.13
CA CYS A 110 12.90 -1.91 12.43
C CYS A 110 13.28 -0.45 12.21
N ASP A 111 14.44 -0.06 12.72
CA ASP A 111 14.98 1.27 12.56
C ASP A 111 16.11 1.23 11.54
N THR A 112 16.02 2.07 10.52
CA THR A 112 16.99 2.18 9.43
C THR A 112 17.63 3.55 9.39
N ARG A 113 18.84 3.64 8.85
CA ARG A 113 19.56 4.87 8.55
C ARG A 113 20.19 4.74 7.18
N ASN A 114 19.79 5.60 6.23
CA ASN A 114 20.20 5.56 4.83
C ASN A 114 19.99 4.17 4.20
N GLY A 115 18.84 3.54 4.46
CA GLY A 115 18.50 2.19 3.95
C GLY A 115 19.19 1.03 4.68
N VAL A 116 20.08 1.29 5.63
CA VAL A 116 20.77 0.25 6.42
C VAL A 116 20.04 0.05 7.75
N ILE A 117 19.83 -1.22 8.14
CA ILE A 117 19.19 -1.56 9.41
C ILE A 117 20.15 -1.26 10.56
N THR A 118 19.68 -0.44 11.51
CA THR A 118 20.44 -0.03 12.70
C THR A 118 19.88 -0.64 13.98
N ALA A 119 18.57 -0.92 14.02
CA ALA A 119 17.97 -1.69 15.08
C ALA A 119 16.80 -2.53 14.54
N PHE A 120 16.58 -3.69 15.14
CA PHE A 120 15.44 -4.54 14.81
C PHE A 120 14.97 -5.26 16.08
N LYS A 121 13.67 -5.20 16.35
CA LYS A 121 13.03 -5.82 17.51
C LYS A 121 11.76 -6.55 17.09
N TYR A 122 11.70 -7.84 17.43
CA TYR A 122 10.47 -8.62 17.41
C TYR A 122 9.76 -8.48 18.75
N TYR A 123 8.45 -8.26 18.69
CA TYR A 123 7.56 -8.30 19.85
C TYR A 123 6.80 -9.63 19.87
#